data_AF-X6NW64-F1
#
_entry.id   AF-X6NW64-F1
#
_cell.length_a   1.000
_cell.length_b   1.000
_cell.length_c   1.000
_cell.angle_alpha   90.00
_cell.angle_beta   90.00
_cell.angle_gamma   90.00
#
_symmetry.space_group_name_H-M   'P 1'
#
loop_
_entity.id
_entity.type
_entity.pdbx_description
1 polymer ?
#
loop_
_entity_poly.entity_id
_entity_poly.type
_entity_poly.pdbx_seq_one_letter_code
_entity_poly.pdbx_strand_id
1 'polypeptide(L)'
;MAVLTWASRTRILLLLIGMIVLYWVTVVDVWEERTREVQLYDNKYENEYEKKWTAWIKEANEKSRIEKEEEKRARCEKIRNDTKLIKWEEKMKDNGRFKKKVTPYLLSFAGSGNSITRLLLEYIYGYYTGSIYTNDKILKKQGKFEGEGLVNSSVLIIKMHPIHCLTIWDKIIYGKYVPYRHKESGKIIFDSISIIENADTNISLYDIPYYKYIYNDVPSLNRISAIVLIRNPWDSMFSAYQLIAHELQEKDRHPNFRYKSYGAGHTEWISLEWYNSNITLFKQRFEEILENRIIRHQLLFYRSIKQLYDMYGTDKDRFMFVKFEHLFDPKFQLKIFFDISTFLFTESHLSIYHSKAFVLHTFHTFQCIQLFHDQDIRLKAIHRTMYNNTDNTSVFITKHFAYNLFSPDVICKWWDSLKPHTQAFGYTVWNPEINKCD
;
A
#
# COMPACT_ATOMS: atom_id res chain seq x y z
N MET A 1 -21.73 -115.50 18.87
CA MET A 1 -20.48 -114.80 18.48
C MET A 1 -20.68 -113.57 17.56
N ALA A 2 -21.80 -113.41 16.84
CA ALA A 2 -22.00 -112.26 15.94
C ALA A 2 -22.35 -110.91 16.61
N VAL A 3 -22.81 -110.91 17.87
CA VAL A 3 -23.18 -109.67 18.59
C VAL A 3 -21.97 -108.96 19.22
N LEU A 4 -20.92 -109.72 19.57
CA LEU A 4 -19.69 -109.18 20.17
C LEU A 4 -18.80 -108.42 19.18
N THR A 5 -18.93 -108.67 17.87
CA THR A 5 -18.17 -107.97 16.82
C THR A 5 -18.81 -106.66 16.39
N TRP A 6 -20.11 -106.46 16.63
CA TRP A 6 -20.80 -105.23 16.26
C TRP A 6 -20.55 -104.13 17.30
N ALA A 7 -20.70 -104.44 18.59
CA ALA A 7 -20.45 -103.48 19.67
C ALA A 7 -19.00 -102.97 19.71
N SER A 8 -18.02 -103.80 19.36
CA SER A 8 -16.61 -103.37 19.27
C SER A 8 -16.36 -102.45 18.07
N ARG A 9 -16.97 -102.74 16.91
CA ARG A 9 -16.87 -101.89 15.71
C ARG A 9 -17.56 -100.53 15.92
N THR A 10 -18.71 -100.49 16.58
CA THR A 10 -19.39 -99.22 16.90
C THR A 10 -18.58 -98.40 17.89
N ARG A 11 -17.96 -99.01 18.91
CA ARG A 11 -17.08 -98.29 19.84
C ARG A 11 -15.83 -97.74 19.14
N ILE A 12 -15.19 -98.52 18.27
CA ILE A 12 -14.02 -98.06 17.50
C ILE A 12 -14.43 -96.92 16.56
N LEU A 13 -15.58 -97.02 15.89
CA LEU A 13 -16.08 -95.96 15.02
C LEU A 13 -16.40 -94.68 15.80
N LEU A 14 -17.06 -94.78 16.96
CA LEU A 14 -17.36 -93.62 17.81
C LEU A 14 -16.08 -92.99 18.39
N LEU A 15 -15.06 -93.79 18.73
CA LEU A 15 -13.76 -93.28 19.15
C LEU A 15 -13.03 -92.58 18.01
N LEU A 16 -13.07 -93.12 16.80
CA LEU A 16 -12.49 -92.49 15.61
C LEU A 16 -13.20 -91.18 15.27
N ILE A 17 -14.55 -91.15 15.31
CA ILE A 17 -15.32 -89.93 15.12
C ILE A 17 -14.98 -88.92 16.21
N GLY A 18 -14.93 -89.35 17.48
CA GLY A 18 -14.54 -88.49 18.60
C GLY A 18 -13.14 -87.88 18.42
N MET A 19 -12.16 -88.69 17.98
CA MET A 19 -10.81 -88.22 17.68
C MET A 19 -10.76 -87.27 16.49
N ILE A 20 -11.53 -87.52 15.43
CA ILE A 20 -11.62 -86.62 14.27
C ILE A 20 -12.23 -85.29 14.69
N VAL A 21 -13.31 -85.29 15.48
CA VAL A 21 -13.95 -84.06 15.97
C VAL A 21 -13.00 -83.29 16.88
N LEU A 22 -12.31 -83.95 17.82
CA LEU A 22 -11.31 -83.30 18.68
C LEU A 22 -10.16 -82.72 17.87
N TYR A 23 -9.64 -83.47 16.90
CA TYR A 23 -8.60 -82.97 16.00
C TYR A 23 -9.10 -81.74 15.21
N TRP A 24 -10.31 -81.79 14.66
CA TRP A 24 -10.88 -80.70 13.88
C TRP A 24 -11.10 -79.44 14.73
N VAL A 25 -11.62 -79.59 15.95
CA VAL A 25 -11.76 -78.47 16.91
C VAL A 25 -10.39 -77.86 17.24
N THR A 26 -9.39 -78.68 17.55
CA THR A 26 -8.04 -78.15 17.84
C THR A 26 -7.39 -77.47 16.64
N VAL A 27 -7.60 -77.97 15.42
CA VAL A 27 -7.07 -77.34 14.21
C VAL A 27 -7.77 -76.02 13.91
N VAL A 28 -9.10 -75.93 14.11
CA VAL A 28 -9.84 -74.68 13.93
C VAL A 28 -9.46 -73.64 14.97
N ASP A 29 -9.34 -74.02 16.25
CA ASP A 29 -8.93 -73.09 17.32
C ASP A 29 -7.53 -72.53 17.05
N VAL A 30 -6.57 -73.38 16.66
CA VAL A 30 -5.21 -72.96 16.29
C VAL A 30 -5.21 -72.09 15.04
N TRP A 31 -6.07 -72.39 14.05
CA TRP A 31 -6.18 -71.58 12.83
C TRP A 31 -6.82 -70.22 13.09
N GLU A 32 -7.85 -70.14 13.92
CA GLU A 32 -8.46 -68.87 14.33
C GLU A 32 -7.50 -68.01 15.15
N GLU A 33 -6.78 -68.60 16.11
CA GLU A 33 -5.79 -67.89 16.93
C GLU A 33 -4.68 -67.32 16.04
N ARG A 34 -4.14 -68.13 15.13
CA ARG A 34 -3.11 -67.68 14.18
C ARG A 34 -3.62 -66.63 13.20
N THR A 35 -4.89 -66.71 12.79
CA THR A 35 -5.51 -65.69 11.92
C THR A 35 -5.70 -64.36 12.67
N ARG A 36 -6.07 -64.41 13.96
CA ARG A 36 -6.15 -63.20 14.80
C ARG A 36 -4.77 -62.60 15.06
N GLU A 37 -3.75 -63.41 15.29
CA GLU A 37 -2.37 -62.92 15.44
C GLU A 37 -1.87 -62.24 14.15
N VAL A 38 -2.13 -62.83 12.99
CA VAL A 38 -1.79 -62.23 11.69
C VAL A 38 -2.54 -60.92 11.47
N GLN A 39 -3.85 -60.86 11.74
CA GLN A 39 -4.64 -59.63 11.63
C GLN A 39 -4.19 -58.54 12.62
N LEU A 40 -3.83 -58.89 13.86
CA LEU A 40 -3.31 -57.94 14.84
C LEU A 40 -1.91 -57.43 14.45
N TYR A 41 -1.08 -58.31 13.88
CA TYR A 41 0.23 -57.95 13.38
C TYR A 41 0.12 -57.01 12.17
N ASP A 42 -0.73 -57.34 11.20
CA ASP A 42 -0.98 -56.51 10.02
C ASP A 42 -1.58 -55.15 10.41
N ASN A 43 -2.60 -55.11 11.27
CA ASN A 43 -3.18 -53.85 11.75
C ASN A 43 -2.18 -52.98 12.53
N LYS A 44 -1.27 -53.59 13.28
CA LYS A 44 -0.24 -52.84 14.03
C LYS A 44 0.80 -52.23 13.09
N TYR A 45 1.24 -52.99 12.09
CA TYR A 45 2.20 -52.52 11.09
C TYR A 45 1.59 -51.50 10.13
N GLU A 46 0.33 -51.68 9.73
CA GLU A 46 -0.41 -50.75 8.88
C GLU A 46 -0.59 -49.40 9.58
N ASN A 47 -0.97 -49.38 10.87
CA ASN A 47 -1.05 -48.15 11.66
C ASN A 47 0.30 -47.44 11.83
N GLU A 48 1.40 -48.18 12.03
CA GLU A 48 2.72 -47.58 12.15
C GLU A 48 3.21 -47.01 10.82
N TYR A 49 2.93 -47.70 9.72
CA TYR A 49 3.28 -47.26 8.37
C TYR A 49 2.46 -46.05 7.94
N GLU A 50 1.15 -46.05 8.17
CA GLU A 50 0.27 -44.91 7.87
C GLU A 50 0.66 -43.66 8.67
N LYS A 51 1.03 -43.84 9.95
CA LYS A 51 1.54 -42.74 10.78
C LYS A 51 2.86 -42.17 10.26
N LYS A 52 3.81 -43.04 9.87
CA LYS A 52 5.10 -42.64 9.29
C LYS A 52 4.90 -41.94 7.93
N TRP A 53 4.03 -42.48 7.08
CA TRP A 53 3.68 -41.91 5.78
C TRP A 53 3.02 -40.54 5.90
N THR A 54 2.05 -40.39 6.81
CA THR A 54 1.39 -39.11 7.08
C THR A 54 2.37 -38.06 7.62
N ALA A 55 3.27 -38.46 8.53
CA ALA A 55 4.33 -37.59 9.03
C ALA A 55 5.27 -37.13 7.90
N TRP A 56 5.68 -38.04 7.02
CA TRP A 56 6.52 -37.73 5.86
C TRP A 56 5.83 -36.79 4.86
N ILE A 57 4.55 -37.02 4.53
CA ILE A 57 3.77 -36.10 3.67
C ILE A 57 3.69 -34.72 4.30
N LYS A 58 3.47 -34.63 5.62
CA LYS A 58 3.41 -33.36 6.34
C LYS A 58 4.76 -32.64 6.30
N GLU A 59 5.85 -33.36 6.52
CA GLU A 59 7.22 -32.82 6.43
C GLU A 59 7.56 -32.38 5.00
N ALA A 60 7.21 -33.16 3.98
CA ALA A 60 7.43 -32.83 2.57
C ALA A 60 6.63 -31.60 2.13
N ASN A 61 5.37 -31.48 2.54
CA ASN A 61 4.53 -30.32 2.27
C ASN A 61 5.06 -29.07 2.99
N GLU A 62 5.50 -29.20 4.23
CA GLU A 62 6.09 -28.11 5.00
C GLU A 62 7.43 -27.67 4.39
N LYS A 63 8.29 -28.62 3.99
CA LYS A 63 9.53 -28.32 3.28
C LYS A 63 9.28 -27.63 1.94
N SER A 64 8.32 -28.10 1.15
CA SER A 64 7.90 -27.44 -0.09
C SER A 64 7.35 -26.04 0.16
N ARG A 65 6.62 -25.83 1.27
CA ARG A 65 6.13 -24.51 1.69
C ARG A 65 7.30 -23.59 2.06
N ILE A 66 8.27 -24.07 2.83
CA ILE A 66 9.48 -23.34 3.22
C ILE A 66 10.33 -23.00 1.99
N GLU A 67 10.60 -23.95 1.10
CA GLU A 67 11.35 -23.71 -0.14
C GLU A 67 10.66 -22.65 -1.01
N LYS A 68 9.33 -22.71 -1.14
CA LYS A 68 8.54 -21.67 -1.84
C LYS A 68 8.60 -20.32 -1.13
N GLU A 69 8.64 -20.30 0.20
CA GLU A 69 8.78 -19.07 0.99
C GLU A 69 10.18 -18.46 0.86
N GLU A 70 11.24 -19.27 0.87
CA GLU A 70 12.61 -18.83 0.63
C GLU A 70 12.81 -18.33 -0.80
N GLU A 71 12.28 -19.03 -1.81
CA GLU A 71 12.30 -18.58 -3.20
C GLU A 71 11.53 -17.26 -3.35
N LYS A 72 10.33 -17.16 -2.75
CA LYS A 72 9.55 -15.91 -2.70
C LYS A 72 10.34 -14.80 -2.02
N ARG A 73 11.01 -15.09 -0.90
CA ARG A 73 11.84 -14.14 -0.15
C ARG A 73 13.00 -13.64 -1.00
N ALA A 74 13.75 -14.54 -1.63
CA ALA A 74 14.87 -14.20 -2.50
C ALA A 74 14.42 -13.37 -3.72
N ARG A 75 13.30 -13.75 -4.35
CA ARG A 75 12.67 -12.98 -5.44
C ARG A 75 12.31 -11.57 -4.99
N CYS A 76 11.73 -11.43 -3.80
CA CYS A 76 11.33 -10.14 -3.27
C CYS A 76 12.53 -9.27 -2.84
N GLU A 77 13.58 -9.87 -2.27
CA GLU A 77 14.83 -9.16 -1.96
C GLU A 77 15.48 -8.62 -3.23
N LYS A 78 15.43 -9.39 -4.33
CA LYS A 78 15.86 -8.92 -5.65
C LYS A 78 15.03 -7.72 -6.12
N ILE A 79 13.69 -7.80 -6.06
CA ILE A 79 12.82 -6.67 -6.46
C ILE A 79 13.13 -5.41 -5.63
N ARG A 80 13.32 -5.56 -4.32
CA ARG A 80 13.66 -4.46 -3.40
C ARG A 80 15.01 -3.82 -3.71
N ASN A 81 16.03 -4.62 -3.99
CA ASN A 81 17.40 -4.13 -4.15
C ASN A 81 17.71 -3.69 -5.60
N ASP A 82 17.12 -4.35 -6.60
CA ASP A 82 17.38 -4.18 -8.04
C ASP A 82 16.22 -3.50 -8.77
N THR A 83 15.45 -2.61 -8.13
CA THR A 83 14.48 -1.80 -8.88
C THR A 83 15.23 -0.89 -9.84
N LYS A 84 15.50 -1.38 -11.06
CA LYS A 84 16.10 -0.61 -12.15
C LYS A 84 15.05 0.36 -12.64
N LEU A 85 15.05 1.55 -12.05
CA LEU A 85 14.21 2.64 -12.49
C LEU A 85 14.77 3.17 -13.81
N ILE A 86 13.96 3.06 -14.86
CA ILE A 86 14.28 3.48 -16.23
C ILE A 86 14.62 4.98 -16.19
N LYS A 87 15.79 5.30 -16.78
CA LYS A 87 16.28 6.68 -16.83
C LYS A 87 15.45 7.52 -17.79
N TRP A 88 15.45 8.82 -17.52
CA TRP A 88 14.74 9.86 -18.27
C TRP A 88 14.86 9.72 -19.80
N GLU A 89 16.06 9.46 -20.29
CA GLU A 89 16.39 9.42 -21.71
C GLU A 89 15.73 8.22 -22.42
N GLU A 90 15.55 7.11 -21.71
CA GLU A 90 14.90 5.91 -22.22
C GLU A 90 13.39 6.11 -22.33
N LYS A 91 12.77 6.81 -21.37
CA LYS A 91 11.36 7.17 -21.43
C LYS A 91 11.04 8.06 -22.64
N MET A 92 11.89 9.05 -22.93
CA MET A 92 11.68 9.99 -24.04
C MET A 92 11.86 9.35 -25.42
N LYS A 93 12.67 8.28 -25.52
CA LYS A 93 12.79 7.48 -26.75
C LYS A 93 11.54 6.63 -27.02
N ASP A 94 10.68 6.50 -26.02
CA ASP A 94 9.57 5.56 -25.99
C ASP A 94 8.18 6.24 -26.05
N ASN A 95 8.13 7.46 -26.60
CA ASN A 95 6.94 8.32 -26.63
C ASN A 95 5.69 7.67 -27.24
N GLY A 96 5.81 6.57 -27.99
CA GLY A 96 4.67 5.81 -28.52
C GLY A 96 3.88 5.01 -27.48
N ARG A 97 4.44 4.76 -26.29
CA ARG A 97 3.79 3.92 -25.25
C ARG A 97 2.88 4.70 -24.29
N PHE A 98 3.20 5.96 -24.02
CA PHE A 98 2.45 6.77 -23.06
C PHE A 98 1.24 7.42 -23.72
N LYS A 99 0.06 7.29 -23.11
CA LYS A 99 -1.17 7.95 -23.59
C LYS A 99 -1.06 9.46 -23.43
N LYS A 100 -0.31 9.92 -22.44
CA LYS A 100 -0.20 11.33 -22.06
C LYS A 100 1.10 11.93 -22.54
N LYS A 101 0.99 12.93 -23.43
CA LYS A 101 2.11 13.76 -23.89
C LYS A 101 2.67 14.66 -22.77
N VAL A 102 1.82 15.06 -21.84
CA VAL A 102 2.19 15.82 -20.64
C VAL A 102 2.08 14.90 -19.42
N THR A 103 3.10 14.90 -18.56
CA THR A 103 3.12 14.08 -17.35
C THR A 103 1.92 14.40 -16.44
N PRO A 104 1.12 13.40 -16.04
CA PRO A 104 0.00 13.62 -15.15
C PRO A 104 0.45 14.03 -13.75
N TYR A 105 -0.47 14.64 -13.00
CA TYR A 105 -0.29 14.93 -11.58
C TYR A 105 -0.83 13.80 -10.69
N LEU A 106 -0.21 13.61 -9.54
CA LEU A 106 -0.74 12.84 -8.42
C LEU A 106 -1.23 13.83 -7.37
N LEU A 107 -2.52 14.13 -7.41
CA LEU A 107 -3.17 15.12 -6.55
C LEU A 107 -3.72 14.46 -5.30
N SER A 108 -3.38 14.96 -4.13
CA SER A 108 -4.07 14.56 -2.91
C SER A 108 -3.90 15.57 -1.79
N PHE A 109 -4.67 15.43 -0.71
CA PHE A 109 -4.47 16.23 0.50
C PHE A 109 -3.18 15.80 1.25
N ALA A 110 -2.60 16.70 2.05
CA ALA A 110 -1.44 16.37 2.88
C ALA A 110 -1.75 15.15 3.78
N GLY A 111 -0.88 14.15 3.82
CA GLY A 111 -1.20 12.93 4.57
C GLY A 111 -2.13 11.94 3.86
N SER A 112 -2.51 12.16 2.61
CA SER A 112 -3.33 11.20 1.84
C SER A 112 -2.52 10.08 1.16
N GLY A 113 -1.24 9.91 1.52
CA GLY A 113 -0.42 8.78 1.05
C GLY A 113 0.20 8.95 -0.35
N ASN A 114 0.39 10.18 -0.83
CA ASN A 114 1.08 10.47 -2.10
C ASN A 114 2.44 9.78 -2.22
N SER A 115 3.29 9.86 -1.19
CA SER A 115 4.64 9.30 -1.24
C SER A 115 4.62 7.77 -1.31
N ILE A 116 3.71 7.11 -0.58
CA ILE A 116 3.55 5.65 -0.65
C ILE A 116 3.01 5.26 -2.02
N THR A 117 2.01 5.97 -2.53
CA THR A 117 1.47 5.70 -3.87
C THR A 117 2.54 5.84 -4.94
N ARG A 118 3.37 6.89 -4.87
CA ARG A 118 4.55 7.03 -5.73
C ARG A 118 5.46 5.81 -5.66
N LEU A 119 5.82 5.36 -4.45
CA LEU A 119 6.66 4.17 -4.28
C LEU A 119 6.04 2.93 -4.95
N LEU A 120 4.74 2.71 -4.78
CA LEU A 120 4.02 1.63 -5.46
C LEU A 120 4.14 1.77 -6.98
N LEU A 121 3.88 2.95 -7.54
CA LEU A 121 4.00 3.20 -8.98
C LEU A 121 5.43 2.95 -9.50
N GLU A 122 6.46 3.36 -8.76
CA GLU A 122 7.85 3.10 -9.13
C GLU A 122 8.18 1.61 -9.14
N TYR A 123 7.69 0.86 -8.14
CA TYR A 123 7.90 -0.59 -8.07
C TYR A 123 7.15 -1.37 -9.17
N ILE A 124 5.95 -0.94 -9.52
CA ILE A 124 5.13 -1.59 -10.55
C ILE A 124 5.68 -1.28 -11.92
N TYR A 125 5.85 0.01 -12.23
CA TYR A 125 6.09 0.46 -13.59
C TYR A 125 7.58 0.62 -13.91
N GLY A 126 8.45 0.68 -12.90
CA GLY A 126 9.88 0.85 -13.12
C GLY A 126 10.27 2.25 -13.61
N TYR A 127 9.42 3.26 -13.42
CA TYR A 127 9.71 4.66 -13.81
C TYR A 127 9.75 5.56 -12.58
N TYR A 128 10.66 6.54 -12.56
CA TYR A 128 10.71 7.55 -11.50
C TYR A 128 9.40 8.35 -11.40
N THR A 129 9.06 8.75 -10.19
CA THR A 129 7.97 9.69 -9.94
C THR A 129 8.51 11.02 -9.44
N GLY A 130 7.88 12.10 -9.91
CA GLY A 130 8.24 13.48 -9.62
C GLY A 130 7.48 14.08 -8.45
N SER A 131 7.87 15.30 -8.11
CA SER A 131 7.28 16.07 -7.03
C SER A 131 7.60 17.54 -7.23
N ILE A 132 6.64 18.41 -6.95
CA ILE A 132 6.87 19.86 -6.94
C ILE A 132 7.77 20.30 -5.77
N TYR A 133 7.99 19.43 -4.77
CA TYR A 133 8.83 19.73 -3.62
C TYR A 133 10.31 19.49 -3.97
N THR A 134 11.12 20.55 -3.90
CA THR A 134 12.53 20.49 -4.29
C THR A 134 13.47 20.24 -3.11
N ASN A 135 12.96 20.41 -1.89
CA ASN A 135 13.75 20.49 -0.67
C ASN A 135 13.60 19.26 0.24
N ASP A 136 12.82 18.25 -0.16
CA ASP A 136 12.68 17.01 0.61
C ASP A 136 13.92 16.11 0.42
N LYS A 137 15.01 16.49 1.09
CA LYS A 137 16.28 15.77 1.06
C LYS A 137 16.16 14.37 1.66
N ILE A 138 15.19 14.13 2.53
CA ILE A 138 14.97 12.82 3.17
C ILE A 138 14.41 11.86 2.12
N LEU A 139 13.31 12.22 1.45
CA LEU A 139 12.75 11.38 0.38
C LEU A 139 13.76 11.17 -0.74
N LYS A 140 14.51 12.21 -1.13
CA LYS A 140 15.52 12.08 -2.18
C LYS A 140 16.67 11.15 -1.79
N LYS A 141 17.32 11.38 -0.64
CA LYS A 141 18.54 10.66 -0.24
C LYS A 141 18.24 9.30 0.41
N GLN A 142 17.33 9.26 1.36
CA GLN A 142 16.99 8.04 2.11
C GLN A 142 15.90 7.24 1.40
N GLY A 143 14.88 7.93 0.90
CA GLY A 143 13.77 7.32 0.16
C GLY A 143 14.11 6.87 -1.27
N LYS A 144 15.29 7.26 -1.76
CA LYS A 144 15.75 7.06 -3.14
C LYS A 144 14.73 7.53 -4.19
N PHE A 145 13.96 8.57 -3.87
CA PHE A 145 13.09 9.24 -4.85
C PHE A 145 13.96 10.15 -5.73
N GLU A 146 14.65 9.58 -6.71
CA GLU A 146 15.55 10.34 -7.60
C GLU A 146 14.80 11.47 -8.35
N GLY A 147 13.52 11.24 -8.66
CA GLY A 147 12.62 12.21 -9.26
C GLY A 147 12.13 13.32 -8.32
N GLU A 148 12.51 13.34 -7.04
CA GLU A 148 12.11 14.41 -6.13
C GLU A 148 12.63 15.78 -6.61
N GLY A 149 11.70 16.74 -6.76
CA GLY A 149 11.94 18.06 -7.33
C GLY A 149 11.92 18.11 -8.86
N LEU A 150 11.67 16.99 -9.55
CA LEU A 150 11.48 16.95 -11.00
C LEU A 150 10.00 17.12 -11.34
N VAL A 151 9.75 18.03 -12.28
CA VAL A 151 8.41 18.41 -12.76
C VAL A 151 8.44 18.51 -14.27
N ASN A 152 8.68 17.41 -15.00
CA ASN A 152 8.72 17.42 -16.46
C ASN A 152 8.37 16.04 -17.05
N SER A 153 8.57 15.83 -18.35
CA SER A 153 8.30 14.57 -19.05
C SER A 153 9.14 13.37 -18.58
N SER A 154 10.21 13.58 -17.80
CA SER A 154 11.12 12.51 -17.36
C SER A 154 10.53 11.56 -16.32
N VAL A 155 9.48 11.99 -15.62
CA VAL A 155 8.87 11.22 -14.53
C VAL A 155 7.49 10.70 -14.95
N LEU A 156 7.05 9.58 -14.38
CA LEU A 156 5.76 8.95 -14.67
C LEU A 156 4.57 9.83 -14.27
N ILE A 157 4.67 10.44 -13.09
CA ILE A 157 3.63 11.26 -12.48
C ILE A 157 4.27 12.28 -11.53
N ILE A 158 3.63 13.41 -11.27
CA ILE A 158 4.15 14.49 -10.41
C ILE A 158 3.26 14.67 -9.17
N LYS A 159 3.80 14.40 -7.97
CA LYS A 159 3.10 14.67 -6.71
C LYS A 159 2.86 16.17 -6.50
N MET A 160 1.63 16.51 -6.12
CA MET A 160 1.23 17.86 -5.76
C MET A 160 0.06 17.85 -4.77
N HIS A 161 -0.01 18.85 -3.88
CA HIS A 161 -1.19 19.11 -3.04
C HIS A 161 -1.99 20.30 -3.60
N PRO A 162 -3.34 20.28 -3.56
CA PRO A 162 -4.14 21.38 -4.13
C PRO A 162 -3.95 22.76 -3.51
N ILE A 163 -3.37 22.87 -2.31
CA ILE A 163 -2.97 24.19 -1.79
C ILE A 163 -1.92 24.88 -2.68
N HIS A 164 -1.06 24.10 -3.34
CA HIS A 164 -0.11 24.62 -4.33
C HIS A 164 -0.78 24.96 -5.64
N CYS A 165 -2.00 24.46 -5.84
CA CYS A 165 -2.80 24.82 -6.97
C CYS A 165 -3.45 26.16 -6.78
N LEU A 166 -4.00 26.53 -5.62
CA LEU A 166 -4.84 27.74 -5.49
C LEU A 166 -4.21 29.03 -6.05
N THR A 167 -2.88 29.16 -6.10
CA THR A 167 -2.17 30.29 -6.70
C THR A 167 -1.88 30.16 -8.21
N ILE A 168 -1.95 28.94 -8.76
CA ILE A 168 -1.66 28.61 -10.17
C ILE A 168 -2.79 27.81 -10.84
N TRP A 169 -3.92 27.58 -10.17
CA TRP A 169 -4.96 26.60 -10.56
C TRP A 169 -5.68 27.05 -11.80
N ASP A 170 -6.04 28.34 -11.87
CA ASP A 170 -6.57 28.94 -13.08
C ASP A 170 -5.56 28.78 -14.22
N LYS A 171 -4.27 29.01 -13.95
CA LYS A 171 -3.22 28.87 -14.96
C LYS A 171 -2.97 27.41 -15.34
N ILE A 172 -3.18 26.44 -14.44
CA ILE A 172 -3.13 25.00 -14.75
C ILE A 172 -4.35 24.64 -15.59
N ILE A 173 -5.58 24.92 -15.11
CA ILE A 173 -6.88 24.65 -15.76
C ILE A 173 -6.96 25.25 -17.17
N TYR A 174 -6.49 26.48 -17.37
CA TYR A 174 -6.44 27.13 -18.68
C TYR A 174 -5.24 26.68 -19.53
N GLY A 175 -4.47 25.67 -19.09
CA GLY A 175 -3.34 25.09 -19.82
C GLY A 175 -2.14 26.04 -19.99
N LYS A 176 -2.03 27.07 -19.14
CA LYS A 176 -0.95 28.07 -19.16
C LYS A 176 0.31 27.61 -18.42
N TYR A 177 0.21 26.65 -17.50
CA TYR A 177 1.38 26.01 -16.89
C TYR A 177 1.48 24.54 -17.28
N VAL A 178 2.59 24.23 -17.96
CA VAL A 178 3.13 22.88 -18.10
C VAL A 178 4.14 22.70 -16.98
N PRO A 179 4.21 21.55 -16.29
CA PRO A 179 5.31 21.29 -15.38
C PRO A 179 6.63 21.35 -16.18
N TYR A 180 7.45 22.35 -15.88
CA TYR A 180 8.81 22.50 -16.40
C TYR A 180 9.69 23.14 -15.34
N ARG A 181 10.97 22.75 -15.28
CA ARG A 181 11.98 23.49 -14.51
C ARG A 181 13.23 23.71 -15.36
N HIS A 182 13.59 24.98 -15.52
CA HIS A 182 14.91 25.41 -15.97
C HIS A 182 15.93 25.17 -14.85
N LYS A 183 17.11 24.68 -15.21
CA LYS A 183 18.28 24.64 -14.33
C LYS A 183 19.46 25.22 -15.09
N GLU A 184 19.49 26.54 -15.27
CA GLU A 184 20.71 27.28 -15.57
C GLU A 184 20.72 28.60 -14.80
N SER A 185 21.89 28.95 -14.28
CA SER A 185 22.23 30.04 -13.34
C SER A 185 21.91 29.79 -11.85
N GLY A 186 22.96 29.42 -11.12
CA GLY A 186 22.92 29.14 -9.69
C GLY A 186 22.74 30.38 -8.81
N LYS A 187 21.49 30.77 -8.57
CA LYS A 187 20.98 31.41 -7.34
C LYS A 187 19.48 31.57 -7.49
N ILE A 188 18.69 30.88 -6.67
CA ILE A 188 17.40 31.32 -6.11
C ILE A 188 17.01 30.31 -5.03
N ILE A 189 16.89 30.82 -3.81
CA ILE A 189 16.21 30.19 -2.67
C ILE A 189 14.72 30.55 -2.83
N PHE A 190 13.84 29.56 -2.74
CA PHE A 190 12.40 29.79 -2.71
C PHE A 190 11.99 30.17 -1.30
N ASP A 191 11.81 31.46 -1.05
CA ASP A 191 10.95 31.95 0.03
C ASP A 191 9.82 32.76 -0.58
N SER A 192 8.60 32.21 -0.50
CA SER A 192 7.31 32.83 -0.84
C SER A 192 7.11 33.32 -2.28
N ILE A 193 5.88 33.16 -2.76
CA ILE A 193 5.40 33.80 -3.98
C ILE A 193 5.31 35.30 -3.67
N SER A 194 6.35 36.07 -3.99
CA SER A 194 6.14 37.44 -4.45
C SER A 194 5.98 37.39 -5.97
N ILE A 195 4.95 38.06 -6.45
CA ILE A 195 4.73 38.30 -7.87
C ILE A 195 5.99 39.02 -8.38
N ILE A 196 6.73 38.39 -9.30
CA ILE A 196 7.86 39.00 -9.97
C ILE A 196 7.28 40.03 -10.94
N GLU A 197 7.37 41.31 -10.57
CA GLU A 197 7.14 42.42 -11.50
C GLU A 197 8.40 42.90 -12.20
N ASN A 198 9.62 42.52 -11.80
CA ASN A 198 10.82 42.97 -12.49
C ASN A 198 12.00 42.00 -12.35
N ALA A 199 12.38 41.35 -13.44
CA ALA A 199 13.76 40.86 -13.64
C ALA A 199 14.04 40.62 -15.14
N ASP A 200 14.87 41.50 -15.70
CA ASP A 200 15.54 41.37 -17.01
C ASP A 200 16.41 40.12 -17.08
N THR A 201 15.78 38.97 -17.33
CA THR A 201 16.45 37.77 -17.81
C THR A 201 15.74 37.33 -19.08
N ASN A 202 16.29 37.75 -20.23
CA ASN A 202 15.82 37.47 -21.59
C ASN A 202 16.04 35.99 -21.98
N ILE A 203 15.52 35.04 -21.20
CA ILE A 203 15.24 33.70 -21.71
C ILE A 203 13.73 33.60 -21.75
N SER A 204 13.18 33.85 -22.94
CA SER A 204 11.77 33.67 -23.19
C SER A 204 11.43 32.19 -22.99
N LEU A 205 10.48 31.89 -22.10
CA LEU A 205 9.92 30.55 -21.90
C LEU A 205 9.46 29.90 -23.22
N TYR A 206 9.18 30.71 -24.26
CA TYR A 206 8.81 30.25 -25.60
C TYR A 206 9.97 29.65 -26.42
N ASP A 207 11.22 29.81 -25.98
CA ASP A 207 12.40 29.34 -26.72
C ASP A 207 12.78 27.88 -26.41
N ILE A 208 12.07 27.24 -25.46
CA ILE A 208 12.31 25.84 -25.11
C ILE A 208 11.50 24.94 -26.05
N PRO A 209 12.14 24.07 -26.86
CA PRO A 209 11.44 23.28 -27.89
C PRO A 209 10.25 22.46 -27.36
N TYR A 210 10.38 21.91 -26.15
CA TYR A 210 9.31 21.14 -25.50
C TYR A 210 8.12 22.02 -25.06
N TYR A 211 8.39 23.23 -24.55
CA TYR A 211 7.34 24.17 -24.17
C TYR A 211 6.62 24.72 -25.40
N LYS A 212 7.39 25.09 -26.44
CA LYS A 212 6.85 25.53 -27.72
C LYS A 212 5.94 24.46 -28.35
N TYR A 213 6.36 23.20 -28.31
CA TYR A 213 5.52 22.06 -28.74
C TYR A 213 4.22 21.96 -27.93
N ILE A 214 4.28 21.96 -26.60
CA ILE A 214 3.04 21.81 -25.81
C ILE A 214 2.11 23.01 -25.97
N TYR A 215 2.68 24.21 -26.00
CA TYR A 215 1.92 25.45 -26.12
C TYR A 215 1.26 25.60 -27.50
N ASN A 216 1.92 25.17 -28.57
CA ASN A 216 1.40 25.29 -29.94
C ASN A 216 0.56 24.08 -30.35
N ASP A 217 0.94 22.86 -29.95
CA ASP A 217 0.46 21.63 -30.59
C ASP A 217 -0.39 20.74 -29.68
N VAL A 218 -0.51 21.06 -28.38
CA VAL A 218 -1.41 20.34 -27.45
C VAL A 218 -2.54 21.28 -27.04
N PRO A 219 -3.82 20.99 -27.33
CA PRO A 219 -4.93 21.80 -26.86
C PRO A 219 -4.86 22.00 -25.34
N SER A 220 -5.10 23.23 -24.84
CA SER A 220 -4.97 23.57 -23.40
C SER A 220 -5.70 22.59 -22.48
N LEU A 221 -6.90 22.19 -22.89
CA LEU A 221 -7.75 21.21 -22.21
C LEU A 221 -7.14 19.81 -22.12
N ASN A 222 -6.21 19.44 -23.01
CA ASN A 222 -5.49 18.16 -23.01
C ASN A 222 -4.13 18.22 -22.30
N ARG A 223 -3.73 19.38 -21.75
CA ARG A 223 -2.44 19.56 -21.07
C ARG A 223 -2.45 19.09 -19.62
N ILE A 224 -3.62 18.88 -19.03
CA ILE A 224 -3.77 18.49 -17.64
C ILE A 224 -4.41 17.12 -17.58
N SER A 225 -3.75 16.23 -16.84
CA SER A 225 -4.36 14.99 -16.42
C SER A 225 -3.90 14.69 -15.00
N ALA A 226 -4.75 14.06 -14.20
CA ALA A 226 -4.40 13.76 -12.82
C ALA A 226 -5.01 12.46 -12.32
N ILE A 227 -4.24 11.76 -11.49
CA ILE A 227 -4.74 10.77 -10.57
C ILE A 227 -4.97 11.50 -9.24
N VAL A 228 -6.22 11.54 -8.81
CA VAL A 228 -6.67 12.17 -7.58
C VAL A 228 -6.80 11.09 -6.51
N LEU A 229 -5.91 11.10 -5.52
CA LEU A 229 -6.03 10.22 -4.37
C LEU A 229 -6.96 10.82 -3.33
N ILE A 230 -8.00 10.07 -3.01
CA ILE A 230 -8.98 10.39 -1.98
C ILE A 230 -8.71 9.45 -0.81
N ARG A 231 -8.49 10.01 0.38
CA ARG A 231 -8.28 9.23 1.60
C ARG A 231 -9.39 9.53 2.60
N ASN A 232 -9.59 8.61 3.54
CA ASN A 232 -10.36 8.87 4.75
C ASN A 232 -9.90 10.19 5.39
N PRO A 233 -10.82 11.16 5.58
CA PRO A 233 -10.45 12.48 6.07
C PRO A 233 -9.82 12.43 7.45
N TRP A 234 -10.26 11.54 8.34
CA TRP A 234 -9.70 11.42 9.69
C TRP A 234 -8.23 11.00 9.65
N ASP A 235 -7.88 10.07 8.76
CA ASP A 235 -6.50 9.64 8.59
C ASP A 235 -5.61 10.72 7.99
N SER A 236 -6.13 11.45 6.99
CA SER A 236 -5.38 12.50 6.32
C SER A 236 -5.20 13.71 7.23
N MET A 237 -6.22 14.08 8.01
CA MET A 237 -6.15 15.16 9.00
C MET A 237 -5.17 14.86 10.12
N PHE A 238 -5.20 13.64 10.70
CA PHE A 238 -4.23 13.24 11.73
C PHE A 238 -2.79 13.28 11.19
N SER A 239 -2.58 12.77 9.98
CA SER A 239 -1.29 12.82 9.28
C SER A 239 -0.83 14.25 8.99
N ALA A 240 -1.75 15.15 8.60
CA ALA A 240 -1.44 16.55 8.36
C ALA A 240 -1.12 17.30 9.65
N TYR A 241 -1.78 16.95 10.77
CA TYR A 241 -1.47 17.48 12.09
C TYR A 241 -0.04 17.16 12.49
N GLN A 242 0.40 15.90 12.34
CA GLN A 242 1.78 15.50 12.62
C GLN A 242 2.80 16.37 11.88
N LEU A 243 2.55 16.64 10.60
CA LEU A 243 3.40 17.49 9.78
C LEU A 243 3.44 18.93 10.32
N ILE A 244 2.28 19.52 10.58
CA ILE A 244 2.16 20.91 11.02
C ILE A 244 2.71 21.11 12.43
N ALA A 245 2.39 20.20 13.35
CA ALA A 245 2.84 20.28 14.74
C ALA A 245 4.38 20.27 14.81
N HIS A 246 5.04 19.46 13.99
CA HIS A 246 6.48 19.45 13.91
C HIS A 246 7.05 20.73 13.31
N GLU A 247 6.46 21.26 12.23
CA GLU A 247 6.87 22.56 11.67
C GLU A 247 6.79 23.69 12.71
N LEU A 248 5.78 23.68 13.59
CA LEU A 248 5.64 24.67 14.66
C LEU A 248 6.72 24.49 15.73
N GLN A 249 7.02 23.26 16.11
CA GLN A 249 8.08 22.98 17.09
C GLN A 249 9.47 23.35 16.61
N GLU A 250 9.77 23.16 15.32
CA GLU A 250 11.06 23.59 14.76
C GLU A 250 11.25 25.10 14.84
N LYS A 251 10.17 25.89 14.79
CA LYS A 251 10.23 27.36 14.89
C LYS A 251 10.44 27.85 16.32
N ASP A 252 9.86 27.17 17.30
CA ASP A 252 9.93 27.57 18.71
C ASP A 252 11.23 27.13 19.40
N ARG A 253 12.03 26.24 18.78
CA ARG A 253 13.25 25.70 19.39
C ARG A 253 14.49 26.51 19.05
N HIS A 254 15.35 26.70 20.07
CA HIS A 254 16.68 27.30 19.96
C HIS A 254 17.50 26.68 18.81
N PRO A 255 18.32 27.47 18.08
CA PRO A 255 19.12 27.03 16.92
C PRO A 255 20.09 25.85 17.18
N ASN A 256 20.32 25.50 18.45
CA ASN A 256 21.22 24.42 18.85
C ASN A 256 20.51 23.08 19.07
N PHE A 257 19.18 23.02 19.14
CA PHE A 257 18.43 21.76 19.24
C PHE A 257 18.16 21.20 17.85
N ARG A 258 19.21 20.60 17.25
CA ARG A 258 19.07 19.79 16.03
C ARG A 258 18.43 18.45 16.38
N TYR A 259 17.13 18.46 16.71
CA TYR A 259 16.32 17.29 16.37
C TYR A 259 16.33 17.22 14.85
N LYS A 260 17.29 16.45 14.34
CA LYS A 260 17.22 15.74 13.08
C LYS A 260 15.74 15.47 12.80
N SER A 261 15.18 16.04 11.73
CA SER A 261 13.76 15.98 11.27
C SER A 261 13.24 14.56 10.93
N TYR A 262 13.82 13.56 11.58
CA TYR A 262 13.52 12.14 11.54
C TYR A 262 12.35 11.94 12.51
N GLY A 263 11.10 12.07 12.03
CA GLY A 263 9.96 11.57 12.79
C GLY A 263 8.61 12.23 12.54
N ALA A 264 8.54 13.41 11.94
CA ALA A 264 7.24 14.01 11.63
C ALA A 264 6.72 13.60 10.27
N GLY A 265 6.36 12.33 10.13
CA GLY A 265 5.74 11.86 8.91
C GLY A 265 4.98 10.58 9.13
N HIS A 266 3.67 10.65 8.98
CA HIS A 266 2.78 9.51 8.69
C HIS A 266 2.99 8.29 9.60
N THR A 267 3.27 8.53 10.88
CA THR A 267 3.30 7.51 11.93
C THR A 267 1.88 7.26 12.42
N GLU A 268 1.62 6.10 13.00
CA GLU A 268 0.33 5.84 13.66
C GLU A 268 0.18 6.57 15.00
N TRP A 269 1.26 7.21 15.46
CA TRP A 269 1.41 7.82 16.78
C TRP A 269 2.05 9.21 16.74
N ILE A 270 1.76 10.03 17.74
CA ILE A 270 2.42 11.30 18.06
C ILE A 270 3.11 11.15 19.41
N SER A 271 4.38 11.53 19.54
CA SER A 271 5.04 11.53 20.86
C SER A 271 4.40 12.61 21.74
N LEU A 272 3.96 12.27 22.96
CA LEU A 272 3.41 13.26 23.90
C LEU A 272 4.49 14.18 24.48
N GLU A 273 5.77 13.82 24.36
CA GLU A 273 6.91 14.68 24.73
C GLU A 273 6.90 16.00 23.97
N TRP A 274 6.33 16.00 22.76
CA TRP A 274 6.06 17.19 21.94
C TRP A 274 5.23 18.25 22.68
N TYR A 275 4.51 17.82 23.71
CA TYR A 275 3.60 18.63 24.51
C TYR A 275 4.00 18.58 25.99
N ASN A 276 5.28 18.38 26.31
CA ASN A 276 5.79 18.26 27.69
C ASN A 276 5.04 17.19 28.50
N SER A 277 4.66 16.09 27.85
CA SER A 277 3.85 15.03 28.47
C SER A 277 2.47 15.50 28.99
N ASN A 278 1.96 16.64 28.51
CA ASN A 278 0.69 17.24 28.94
C ASN A 278 -0.43 16.97 27.92
N ILE A 279 -1.37 16.11 28.30
CA ILE A 279 -2.49 15.72 27.45
C ILE A 279 -3.47 16.86 27.17
N THR A 280 -3.67 17.77 28.13
CA THR A 280 -4.54 18.94 27.97
C THR A 280 -3.98 19.90 26.94
N LEU A 281 -2.66 20.15 27.00
CA LEU A 281 -1.98 20.98 26.00
C LEU A 281 -2.03 20.34 24.61
N PHE A 282 -1.81 19.02 24.50
CA PHE A 282 -1.99 18.30 23.25
C PHE A 282 -3.40 18.48 22.70
N LYS A 283 -4.44 18.22 23.52
CA LYS A 283 -5.85 18.33 23.11
C LYS A 283 -6.17 19.73 22.56
N GLN A 284 -5.80 20.78 23.30
CA GLN A 284 -6.02 22.18 22.89
C GLN A 284 -5.34 22.50 21.56
N ARG A 285 -4.06 22.13 21.39
CA ARG A 285 -3.32 22.36 20.14
C ARG A 285 -3.86 21.54 18.97
N PHE A 286 -4.29 20.30 19.24
CA PHE A 286 -4.89 19.42 18.25
C PHE A 286 -6.18 20.01 17.69
N GLU A 287 -7.08 20.45 18.57
CA GLU A 287 -8.31 21.15 18.22
C GLU A 287 -8.05 22.44 17.45
N GLU A 288 -7.20 23.33 17.99
CA GLU A 288 -6.86 24.61 17.38
C GLU A 288 -6.34 24.45 15.94
N ILE A 289 -5.38 23.54 15.73
CA ILE A 289 -4.77 23.31 14.41
C ILE A 289 -5.76 22.62 13.46
N LEU A 290 -6.58 21.70 13.95
CA LEU A 290 -7.61 21.05 13.15
C LEU A 290 -8.62 22.07 12.62
N GLU A 291 -9.23 22.84 13.52
CA GLU A 291 -10.30 23.79 13.16
C GLU A 291 -9.78 24.94 12.29
N ASN A 292 -8.66 25.55 12.68
CA ASN A 292 -8.21 26.78 12.02
C ASN A 292 -7.47 26.54 10.70
N ARG A 293 -6.88 25.35 10.50
CA ARG A 293 -6.01 25.08 9.34
C ARG A 293 -6.41 23.83 8.57
N ILE A 294 -6.45 22.68 9.23
CA ILE A 294 -6.52 21.39 8.53
C ILE A 294 -7.90 21.16 7.92
N ILE A 295 -8.99 21.33 8.68
CA ILE A 295 -10.36 21.15 8.18
C ILE A 295 -10.61 22.08 7.00
N ARG A 296 -10.25 23.36 7.13
CA ARG A 296 -10.37 24.34 6.04
C ARG A 296 -9.67 23.86 4.76
N HIS A 297 -8.42 23.39 4.86
CA HIS A 297 -7.69 22.89 3.69
C HIS A 297 -8.28 21.58 3.13
N GLN A 298 -8.79 20.70 3.99
CA GLN A 298 -9.47 19.47 3.58
C GLN A 298 -10.76 19.80 2.81
N LEU A 299 -11.54 20.79 3.27
CA LEU A 299 -12.73 21.27 2.57
C LEU A 299 -12.39 21.87 1.21
N LEU A 300 -11.35 22.70 1.13
CA LEU A 300 -10.87 23.24 -0.14
C LEU A 300 -10.47 22.11 -1.10
N PHE A 301 -9.76 21.10 -0.59
CA PHE A 301 -9.39 19.92 -1.36
C PHE A 301 -10.61 19.21 -1.95
N TYR A 302 -11.59 18.84 -1.13
CA TYR A 302 -12.76 18.14 -1.65
C TYR A 302 -13.66 19.01 -2.54
N ARG A 303 -13.75 20.32 -2.29
CA ARG A 303 -14.45 21.25 -3.19
C ARG A 303 -13.78 21.28 -4.57
N SER A 304 -12.45 21.32 -4.62
CA SER A 304 -11.71 21.23 -5.89
C SER A 304 -11.93 19.89 -6.59
N ILE A 305 -11.95 18.78 -5.84
CA ILE A 305 -12.28 17.45 -6.40
C ILE A 305 -13.69 17.44 -6.99
N LYS A 306 -14.68 17.95 -6.24
CA LYS A 306 -16.07 18.00 -6.70
C LYS A 306 -16.18 18.83 -7.97
N GLN A 307 -15.54 19.99 -8.03
CA GLN A 307 -15.51 20.82 -9.24
C GLN A 307 -14.86 20.08 -10.42
N LEU A 308 -13.74 19.38 -10.22
CA LEU A 308 -13.11 18.57 -11.27
C LEU A 308 -14.04 17.44 -11.73
N TYR A 309 -14.73 16.79 -10.79
CA TYR A 309 -15.69 15.74 -11.09
C TYR A 309 -16.93 16.29 -11.83
N ASP A 310 -17.45 17.45 -11.44
CA ASP A 310 -18.60 18.07 -12.11
C ASP A 310 -18.23 18.53 -13.53
N MET A 311 -17.01 19.03 -13.74
CA MET A 311 -16.53 19.48 -15.05
C MET A 311 -16.11 18.33 -15.98
N TYR A 312 -15.48 17.28 -15.43
CA TYR A 312 -14.75 16.28 -16.20
C TYR A 312 -15.00 14.84 -15.74
N GLY A 313 -15.93 14.58 -14.82
CA GLY A 313 -16.11 13.26 -14.19
C GLY A 313 -16.48 12.14 -15.16
N THR A 314 -16.99 12.48 -16.35
CA THR A 314 -17.21 11.54 -17.46
C THR A 314 -15.96 11.32 -18.32
N ASP A 315 -15.02 12.26 -18.31
CA ASP A 315 -13.74 12.19 -19.03
C ASP A 315 -12.69 11.48 -18.16
N LYS A 316 -12.83 10.16 -18.10
CA LYS A 316 -11.88 9.26 -17.43
C LYS A 316 -10.49 9.30 -18.04
N ASP A 317 -10.33 9.88 -19.24
CA ASP A 317 -9.03 10.07 -19.83
C ASP A 317 -8.27 11.21 -19.17
N ARG A 318 -8.94 12.22 -18.61
CA ARG A 318 -8.25 13.35 -17.95
C ARG A 318 -8.07 13.15 -16.46
N PHE A 319 -9.11 12.69 -15.78
CA PHE A 319 -9.08 12.57 -14.33
C PHE A 319 -9.46 11.17 -13.90
N MET A 320 -8.62 10.61 -13.03
CA MET A 320 -8.87 9.32 -12.39
C MET A 320 -8.95 9.54 -10.88
N PHE A 321 -10.05 9.12 -10.26
CA PHE A 321 -10.23 9.21 -8.81
C PHE A 321 -9.95 7.86 -8.18
N VAL A 322 -9.04 7.82 -7.20
CA VAL A 322 -8.59 6.60 -6.54
C VAL A 322 -8.78 6.75 -5.04
N LYS A 323 -9.54 5.85 -4.42
CA LYS A 323 -9.54 5.74 -2.97
C LYS A 323 -8.22 5.13 -2.51
N PHE A 324 -7.51 5.82 -1.64
CA PHE A 324 -6.20 5.41 -1.15
C PHE A 324 -6.24 4.04 -0.48
N GLU A 325 -7.30 3.76 0.28
CA GLU A 325 -7.50 2.48 0.97
C GLU A 325 -7.56 1.30 -0.02
N HIS A 326 -8.10 1.52 -1.22
CA HIS A 326 -8.19 0.49 -2.25
C HIS A 326 -6.83 0.14 -2.87
N LEU A 327 -5.78 0.94 -2.66
CA LEU A 327 -4.42 0.60 -3.08
C LEU A 327 -3.79 -0.50 -2.21
N PHE A 328 -4.37 -0.79 -1.05
CA PHE A 328 -3.86 -1.80 -0.10
C PHE A 328 -4.84 -2.92 0.16
N ASP A 329 -6.13 -2.75 -0.15
CA ASP A 329 -7.12 -3.82 -0.08
C ASP A 329 -6.93 -4.81 -1.24
N PRO A 330 -6.54 -6.08 -0.98
CA PRO A 330 -6.33 -7.07 -2.03
C PRO A 330 -7.52 -7.27 -2.98
N LYS A 331 -8.75 -7.00 -2.52
CA LYS A 331 -9.97 -7.12 -3.33
C LYS A 331 -10.03 -6.07 -4.44
N PHE A 332 -9.51 -4.87 -4.19
CA PHE A 332 -9.60 -3.74 -5.13
C PHE A 332 -8.26 -3.40 -5.78
N GLN A 333 -7.15 -3.70 -5.11
CA GLN A 333 -5.80 -3.28 -5.48
C GLN A 333 -5.48 -3.57 -6.96
N LEU A 334 -5.68 -4.82 -7.39
CA LEU A 334 -5.38 -5.23 -8.76
C LEU A 334 -6.18 -4.41 -9.79
N LYS A 335 -7.48 -4.22 -9.55
CA LYS A 335 -8.36 -3.42 -10.41
C LYS A 335 -7.90 -1.96 -10.46
N ILE A 336 -7.54 -1.36 -9.32
CA ILE A 336 -7.08 0.02 -9.29
C ILE A 336 -5.80 0.19 -10.12
N PHE A 337 -4.84 -0.73 -10.03
CA PHE A 337 -3.63 -0.65 -10.84
C PHE A 337 -3.86 -0.93 -12.32
N PHE A 338 -4.87 -1.73 -12.66
CA PHE A 338 -5.36 -1.82 -14.03
C PHE A 338 -5.90 -0.49 -14.56
N ASP A 339 -6.74 0.15 -13.77
CA ASP A 339 -7.33 1.44 -14.11
C ASP A 339 -6.21 2.51 -14.25
N ILE A 340 -5.21 2.51 -13.37
CA ILE A 340 -4.04 3.42 -13.43
C ILE A 340 -3.22 3.14 -14.70
N SER A 341 -2.98 1.87 -15.03
CA SER A 341 -2.25 1.51 -16.24
C SER A 341 -2.98 2.00 -17.49
N THR A 342 -4.29 1.82 -17.54
CA THR A 342 -5.13 2.26 -18.65
C THR A 342 -5.13 3.79 -18.80
N PHE A 343 -5.07 4.50 -17.67
CA PHE A 343 -4.97 5.95 -17.65
C PHE A 343 -3.62 6.46 -18.20
N LEU A 344 -2.52 5.77 -17.87
CA LEU A 344 -1.16 6.19 -18.21
C LEU A 344 -0.69 5.77 -19.62
N PHE A 345 -1.15 4.63 -20.14
CA PHE A 345 -0.60 3.99 -21.35
C PHE A 345 -1.62 3.86 -22.49
N THR A 346 -1.15 3.83 -23.75
CA THR A 346 -2.01 3.71 -24.94
C THR A 346 -2.61 2.32 -25.10
N GLU A 347 -3.77 2.20 -25.77
CA GLU A 347 -4.39 0.90 -26.05
C GLU A 347 -3.50 -0.03 -26.88
N SER A 348 -2.77 0.51 -27.86
CA SER A 348 -1.81 -0.26 -28.64
C SER A 348 -0.76 -0.90 -27.74
N HIS A 349 -0.28 -0.19 -26.72
CA HIS A 349 0.65 -0.75 -25.74
C HIS A 349 -0.02 -1.78 -24.81
N LEU A 350 -1.27 -1.54 -24.40
CA LEU A 350 -2.05 -2.50 -23.62
C LEU A 350 -2.34 -3.80 -24.39
N SER A 351 -2.49 -3.72 -25.73
CA SER A 351 -2.79 -4.83 -26.63
C SER A 351 -1.57 -5.66 -27.04
N ILE A 352 -0.34 -5.16 -26.88
CA ILE A 352 0.90 -5.87 -27.23
C ILE A 352 1.21 -6.95 -26.17
N TYR A 353 0.20 -7.75 -25.78
CA TYR A 353 0.34 -8.98 -24.99
C TYR A 353 0.79 -8.87 -23.52
N HIS A 354 1.08 -7.69 -22.98
CA HIS A 354 1.72 -7.61 -21.67
C HIS A 354 1.08 -6.77 -20.58
N SER A 355 0.04 -5.94 -20.74
CA SER A 355 -0.39 -5.14 -19.57
C SER A 355 -1.15 -5.91 -18.50
N LYS A 356 -2.02 -6.88 -18.87
CA LYS A 356 -2.60 -7.81 -17.88
C LYS A 356 -1.54 -8.73 -17.29
N ALA A 357 -0.70 -9.32 -18.12
CA ALA A 357 0.39 -10.15 -17.63
C ALA A 357 1.41 -9.37 -16.79
N PHE A 358 1.66 -8.09 -17.09
CA PHE A 358 2.57 -7.19 -16.40
C PHE A 358 1.98 -6.73 -15.08
N VAL A 359 0.72 -6.30 -15.06
CA VAL A 359 0.01 -5.95 -13.82
C VAL A 359 -0.16 -7.20 -12.93
N LEU A 360 -0.38 -8.39 -13.52
CA LEU A 360 -0.37 -9.66 -12.79
C LEU A 360 1.04 -10.06 -12.32
N HIS A 361 2.07 -9.84 -13.12
CA HIS A 361 3.46 -10.13 -12.75
C HIS A 361 3.93 -9.19 -11.63
N THR A 362 3.50 -7.94 -11.66
CA THR A 362 3.70 -6.93 -10.60
C THR A 362 2.80 -7.17 -9.39
N PHE A 363 1.78 -8.03 -9.49
CA PHE A 363 1.03 -8.45 -8.30
C PHE A 363 1.95 -9.12 -7.27
N HIS A 364 2.93 -9.90 -7.73
CA HIS A 364 3.98 -10.43 -6.87
C HIS A 364 4.84 -9.32 -6.24
N THR A 365 5.09 -8.23 -6.97
CA THR A 365 5.79 -7.05 -6.42
C THR A 365 5.02 -6.45 -5.23
N PHE A 366 3.68 -6.39 -5.25
CA PHE A 366 2.93 -5.94 -4.07
C PHE A 366 3.07 -6.88 -2.88
N GLN A 367 2.98 -8.19 -3.12
CA GLN A 367 3.20 -9.17 -2.07
C GLN A 367 4.61 -9.00 -1.45
N CYS A 368 5.60 -8.68 -2.28
CA CYS A 368 6.95 -8.35 -1.80
C CYS A 368 6.98 -7.06 -0.98
N ILE A 369 6.33 -5.99 -1.42
CA ILE A 369 6.29 -4.74 -0.65
C ILE A 369 5.64 -4.96 0.72
N GLN A 370 4.57 -5.75 0.80
CA GLN A 370 3.92 -6.09 2.07
C GLN A 370 4.83 -6.94 2.97
N LEU A 371 5.51 -7.95 2.41
CA LEU A 371 6.40 -8.84 3.15
C LEU A 371 7.63 -8.12 3.74
N PHE A 372 8.14 -7.11 3.03
CA PHE A 372 9.38 -6.42 3.40
C PHE A 372 9.16 -4.98 3.84
N HIS A 373 7.92 -4.59 4.17
CA HIS A 373 7.59 -3.21 4.51
C HIS A 373 8.50 -2.67 5.65
N ASP A 374 8.76 -3.51 6.67
CA ASP A 374 9.65 -3.19 7.80
C ASP A 374 11.15 -3.21 7.48
N GLN A 375 11.54 -3.66 6.28
CA GLN A 375 12.95 -3.73 5.85
C GLN A 375 13.25 -2.79 4.68
N ASP A 376 12.23 -2.31 3.98
CA ASP A 376 12.37 -1.40 2.86
C ASP A 376 12.78 0.00 3.35
N ILE A 377 14.03 0.37 3.06
CA ILE A 377 14.59 1.68 3.42
C ILE A 377 13.80 2.85 2.81
N ARG A 378 13.21 2.64 1.62
CA ARG A 378 12.41 3.66 0.94
C ARG A 378 11.10 3.86 1.66
N LEU A 379 10.46 2.76 2.06
CA LEU A 379 9.22 2.82 2.84
C LEU A 379 9.48 3.42 4.24
N LYS A 380 10.58 3.05 4.89
CA LYS A 380 11.03 3.67 6.16
C LYS A 380 11.25 5.18 6.04
N ALA A 381 11.79 5.65 4.91
CA ALA A 381 11.96 7.08 4.67
C ALA A 381 10.62 7.80 4.47
N ILE A 382 9.60 7.12 3.93
CA ILE A 382 8.25 7.66 3.79
C ILE A 382 7.52 7.72 5.12
N HIS A 383 7.56 6.62 5.89
CA HIS A 383 6.99 6.53 7.24
C HIS A 383 7.88 7.12 8.33
N ARG A 384 8.97 7.80 7.92
CA ARG A 384 9.99 8.46 8.75
C ARG A 384 10.23 7.72 10.07
N THR A 385 10.64 6.44 9.95
CA THR A 385 10.96 5.46 10.99
C THR A 385 10.20 5.58 12.32
N MET A 386 9.45 4.52 12.65
CA MET A 386 8.97 4.24 14.00
C MET A 386 10.08 4.49 15.02
N TYR A 387 9.80 5.37 15.99
CA TYR A 387 10.65 5.52 17.17
C TYR A 387 10.86 4.11 17.75
N ASN A 388 12.12 3.69 17.91
CA ASN A 388 12.41 2.39 18.52
C ASN A 388 11.86 2.42 19.94
N ASN A 389 10.77 1.69 20.17
CA ASN A 389 10.01 1.65 21.42
C ASN A 389 10.78 0.95 22.56
N THR A 390 12.11 0.84 22.45
CA THR A 390 12.98 0.24 23.47
C THR A 390 13.13 1.16 24.69
N ASP A 391 12.91 2.47 24.52
CA ASP A 391 12.86 3.41 25.62
C ASP A 391 11.41 3.51 26.12
N ASN A 392 11.09 2.63 27.09
CA ASN A 392 9.80 2.48 27.78
C ASN A 392 9.22 3.75 28.43
N THR A 393 9.84 4.92 28.24
CA THR A 393 9.48 6.18 28.89
C THR A 393 8.60 7.10 28.03
N SER A 394 8.53 6.86 26.72
CA SER A 394 7.80 7.76 25.82
C SER A 394 6.32 7.37 25.70
N VAL A 395 5.43 8.28 26.12
CA VAL A 395 3.98 8.12 25.96
C VAL A 395 3.60 8.53 24.53
N PHE A 396 3.04 7.60 23.76
CA PHE A 396 2.57 7.85 22.40
C PHE A 396 1.05 8.02 22.34
N ILE A 397 0.61 9.00 21.56
CA ILE A 397 -0.80 9.26 21.26
C ILE A 397 -1.13 8.62 19.91
N THR A 398 -1.96 7.59 19.93
CA THR A 398 -2.51 7.02 18.69
C THR A 398 -3.59 7.93 18.10
N LYS A 399 -3.87 7.77 16.81
CA LYS A 399 -5.03 8.41 16.16
C LYS A 399 -6.33 8.19 16.93
N HIS A 400 -6.57 6.95 17.39
CA HIS A 400 -7.80 6.61 18.11
C HIS A 400 -7.87 7.33 19.46
N PHE A 401 -6.76 7.37 20.20
CA PHE A 401 -6.69 8.12 21.45
C PHE A 401 -6.91 9.61 21.21
N ALA A 402 -6.26 10.21 20.20
CA ALA A 402 -6.38 11.64 19.89
C ALA A 402 -7.83 12.07 19.65
N TYR A 403 -8.56 11.35 18.81
CA TYR A 403 -9.96 11.68 18.51
C TYR A 403 -10.91 11.39 19.68
N ASN A 404 -10.62 10.38 20.51
CA ASN A 404 -11.43 10.07 21.69
C ASN A 404 -11.25 11.07 22.85
N LEU A 405 -10.33 12.04 22.75
CA LEU A 405 -10.24 13.15 23.71
C LEU A 405 -11.39 14.15 23.56
N PHE A 406 -12.15 14.10 22.46
CA PHE A 406 -13.20 15.04 22.12
C PHE A 406 -14.59 14.46 22.37
N SER A 407 -15.53 15.31 22.75
CA SER A 407 -16.93 14.91 22.88
C SER A 407 -17.54 14.61 21.50
N PRO A 408 -18.62 13.81 21.45
CA PRO A 408 -19.36 13.59 20.22
C PRO A 408 -19.76 14.88 19.50
N ASP A 409 -20.16 15.92 20.24
CA ASP A 409 -20.55 17.22 19.64
C ASP A 409 -19.43 17.86 18.82
N VAL A 410 -18.18 17.81 19.30
CA VAL A 410 -17.02 18.36 18.59
C VAL A 410 -16.72 17.52 17.35
N ILE A 411 -16.74 16.18 17.47
CA ILE A 411 -16.55 15.28 16.33
C ILE A 411 -17.65 15.49 15.27
N CYS A 412 -18.90 15.66 15.70
CA CYS A 412 -20.03 15.93 14.81
C CYS A 412 -19.91 17.29 14.14
N LYS A 413 -19.54 18.36 14.85
CA LYS A 413 -19.25 19.66 14.24
C LYS A 413 -18.21 19.57 13.11
N TRP A 414 -17.11 18.83 13.33
CA TRP A 414 -16.11 18.59 12.29
C TRP A 414 -16.67 17.75 11.14
N TRP A 415 -17.44 16.71 11.46
CA TRP A 415 -18.04 15.84 10.47
C TRP A 415 -19.07 16.56 9.61
N ASP A 416 -19.96 17.38 10.16
CA ASP A 416 -20.98 18.13 9.43
C ASP A 416 -20.37 19.05 8.37
N SER A 417 -19.18 19.58 8.66
CA SER A 417 -18.41 20.34 7.69
C SER A 417 -17.93 19.48 6.51
N LEU A 418 -17.47 18.26 6.80
CA LEU A 418 -16.87 17.33 5.82
C LEU A 418 -17.91 16.50 5.05
N LYS A 419 -19.01 16.10 5.71
CA LYS A 419 -20.06 15.17 5.25
C LYS A 419 -20.55 15.49 3.83
N PRO A 420 -20.88 16.75 3.45
CA PRO A 420 -21.35 17.07 2.10
C PRO A 420 -20.35 16.75 0.98
N HIS A 421 -19.09 16.57 1.33
CA HIS A 421 -17.99 16.43 0.39
C HIS A 421 -17.33 15.04 0.40
N THR A 422 -17.48 14.28 1.49
CA THR A 422 -16.79 13.00 1.69
C THR A 422 -17.72 11.79 1.60
N GLN A 423 -19.01 11.96 1.87
CA GLN A 423 -19.97 10.85 1.92
C GLN A 423 -20.17 10.19 0.55
N ALA A 424 -20.08 10.94 -0.55
CA ALA A 424 -20.10 10.39 -1.91
C ALA A 424 -18.94 9.40 -2.18
N PHE A 425 -17.86 9.49 -1.41
CA PHE A 425 -16.73 8.56 -1.45
C PHE A 425 -16.84 7.46 -0.38
N GLY A 426 -17.99 7.30 0.28
CA GLY A 426 -18.25 6.23 1.25
C GLY A 426 -17.53 6.40 2.59
N TYR A 427 -17.07 7.61 2.92
CA TYR A 427 -16.54 7.90 4.25
C TYR A 427 -17.66 8.29 5.22
N THR A 428 -17.44 8.03 6.50
CA THR A 428 -18.39 8.29 7.59
C THR A 428 -17.75 9.15 8.68
N VAL A 429 -18.56 9.57 9.65
CA VAL A 429 -18.09 10.12 10.92
C VAL A 429 -17.06 9.18 11.57
N TRP A 430 -16.12 9.76 12.32
CA TRP A 430 -15.18 9.01 13.15
C TRP A 430 -15.96 8.15 14.16
N ASN A 431 -15.68 6.85 14.23
CA ASN A 431 -16.35 5.91 15.16
C ASN A 431 -17.89 6.08 15.20
N PRO A 432 -18.61 5.64 14.14
CA PRO A 432 -20.06 5.85 14.01
C PRO A 432 -20.91 5.14 15.08
N GLU A 433 -20.35 4.19 15.82
CA GLU A 433 -21.03 3.55 16.95
C GLU A 433 -21.17 4.50 18.14
N ILE A 434 -20.19 5.39 18.33
CA ILE A 434 -20.15 6.37 19.42
C ILE A 434 -20.71 7.72 18.96
N ASN A 435 -20.30 8.19 17.77
CA ASN A 435 -20.61 9.53 17.30
C ASN A 435 -21.84 9.50 16.38
N LYS A 436 -23.03 9.68 16.97
CA LYS A 436 -24.31 9.72 16.25
C LYS A 436 -24.61 11.15 15.79
N CYS A 437 -24.01 11.54 14.67
CA CYS A 437 -24.26 12.84 14.05
C CYS A 437 -25.46 12.76 13.09
N ASP A 438 -26.34 13.75 13.14
CA ASP A 438 -27.54 13.84 12.31
C ASP A 438 -27.24 14.08 10.82
#